data_AF-A0A9J6CV99-F1
#
_entry.id   AF-A0A9J6CV99-F1
#
_cell.length_a   1.000
_cell.length_b   1.000
_cell.length_c   1.000
_cell.angle_alpha   90.00
_cell.angle_beta   90.00
_cell.angle_gamma   90.00
#
_symmetry.space_group_name_H-M   'P 1'
#
loop_
_entity.id
_entity.type
_entity.pdbx_description
1 polymer ?
#
loop_
_entity_poly.entity_id
_entity_poly.type
_entity_poly.pdbx_seq_one_letter_code
_entity_poly.pdbx_strand_id
1 'polypeptide(L)'
;MVPFNGYFGCPWCLIRGEHVQGSMRYVTNEPPEMRTTEILKRDMQLALHYKDIINGVKGPSALLNLKGLDLVSGQSVEYMHCVLQGVAKQLTETILSSSNSHERFYVGNVA
;
A
#
# COMPACT_ATOMS: atom_id res chain seq x y z
N MET A 1 -6.68 4.76 11.99
CA MET A 1 -5.35 4.22 12.34
C MET A 1 -4.55 4.09 11.06
N VAL A 2 -3.39 4.75 10.97
CA VAL A 2 -2.51 4.64 9.80
C VAL A 2 -1.74 3.32 9.92
N PRO A 3 -1.78 2.44 8.90
CA PRO A 3 -1.07 1.16 8.96
C PRO A 3 0.46 1.40 8.93
N PHE A 4 1.25 0.39 9.33
CA PHE A 4 2.69 0.54 9.55
C PHE A 4 3.50 0.91 8.29
N ASN A 5 2.97 0.60 7.11
CA ASN A 5 3.52 1.02 5.83
C ASN A 5 3.38 2.53 5.59
N GLY A 6 2.64 3.24 6.46
CA GLY A 6 2.64 4.68 6.59
C GLY A 6 2.36 5.37 5.26
N TYR A 7 3.32 6.19 4.84
CA TYR A 7 3.28 6.94 3.59
C TYR A 7 4.10 6.30 2.46
N PHE A 8 4.83 5.21 2.70
CA PHE A 8 5.74 4.59 1.72
C PHE A 8 5.41 3.11 1.52
N GLY A 9 4.20 2.85 1.02
CA GLY A 9 3.65 1.49 0.93
C GLY A 9 4.06 0.69 -0.31
N CYS A 10 4.66 1.33 -1.32
CA CYS A 10 5.07 0.64 -2.53
C CYS A 10 6.31 -0.25 -2.27
N PRO A 11 6.30 -1.54 -2.68
CA PRO A 11 7.49 -2.37 -2.56
C PRO A 11 8.59 -1.97 -3.55
N TRP A 12 8.24 -1.37 -4.70
CA TRP A 12 9.18 -1.08 -5.79
C TRP A 12 9.76 0.32 -5.78
N CYS A 13 9.13 1.29 -5.13
CA CYS A 13 9.60 2.68 -5.14
C CYS A 13 9.31 3.40 -3.81
N LEU A 14 9.98 4.54 -3.61
CA LEU A 14 9.84 5.41 -2.46
C LEU A 14 8.80 6.51 -2.73
N ILE A 15 7.73 6.19 -3.46
CA ILE A 15 6.63 7.14 -3.64
C ILE A 15 5.96 7.42 -2.31
N ARG A 16 5.90 8.71 -1.96
CA ARG A 16 5.19 9.16 -0.77
C ARG A 16 3.71 9.29 -1.11
N GLY A 17 2.87 8.56 -0.39
CA GLY A 17 1.43 8.73 -0.40
C GLY A 17 0.97 9.75 0.63
N GLU A 18 -0.31 10.08 0.57
CA GLU A 18 -1.00 10.97 1.48
C GLU A 18 -2.36 10.38 1.88
N HIS A 19 -2.77 10.61 3.13
CA HIS A 19 -4.11 10.22 3.57
C HIS A 19 -5.11 11.31 3.18
N VAL A 20 -5.96 11.01 2.20
CA VAL A 20 -7.01 11.91 1.72
C VAL A 20 -8.35 11.22 1.88
N GLN A 21 -9.26 11.85 2.65
CA GLN A 21 -10.62 11.34 2.90
C GLN A 21 -10.61 9.89 3.43
N GLY A 22 -9.72 9.59 4.37
CA GLY A 22 -9.64 8.26 5.02
C GLY A 22 -8.94 7.18 4.20
N SER A 23 -8.47 7.46 2.99
CA SER A 23 -7.74 6.51 2.13
C SER A 23 -6.35 7.01 1.76
N MET A 24 -5.41 6.08 1.52
CA MET A 24 -4.07 6.38 1.01
C MET A 24 -4.14 6.70 -0.48
N ARG A 25 -3.56 7.82 -0.90
CA ARG A 25 -3.49 8.24 -2.30
C ARG A 25 -2.06 8.62 -2.67
N TYR A 26 -1.64 8.25 -3.87
CA TYR A 26 -0.35 8.65 -4.43
C TYR A 26 -0.62 9.73 -5.49
N VAL A 27 -0.45 10.99 -5.10
CA VAL A 27 -0.89 12.17 -5.88
C VAL A 27 0.26 12.90 -6.57
N THR A 28 1.51 12.52 -6.31
CA THR A 28 2.67 13.14 -6.93
C THR A 28 2.76 12.79 -8.41
N ASN A 29 3.11 13.80 -9.23
CA ASN A 29 3.40 13.63 -10.66
C ASN A 29 4.89 13.40 -10.93
N GLU A 30 5.74 13.60 -9.93
CA GLU A 30 7.18 13.38 -10.06
C GLU A 30 7.49 11.88 -9.95
N PRO A 31 8.36 11.34 -10.83
CA PRO A 31 8.74 9.94 -10.76
C PRO A 31 9.48 9.69 -9.43
N PRO A 32 9.05 8.69 -8.64
CA PRO A 32 9.67 8.39 -7.36
C PRO A 32 11.03 7.72 -7.55
N GLU A 33 11.90 7.84 -6.54
CA GLU A 33 13.11 7.03 -6.46
C GLU A 33 12.73 5.54 -6.36
N MET A 34 13.42 4.69 -7.12
CA MET A 34 13.19 3.24 -7.08
C MET A 34 13.81 2.62 -5.84
N ARG A 35 13.10 1.67 -5.25
CA ARG A 35 13.63 0.89 -4.15
C ARG A 35 14.65 -0.10 -4.70
N THR A 36 15.75 -0.28 -3.98
CA THR A 36 16.72 -1.35 -4.26
C THR A 36 16.86 -2.24 -3.03
N THR A 37 17.45 -3.41 -3.23
CA THR A 37 17.69 -4.37 -2.14
C THR A 37 18.66 -3.81 -1.10
N GLU A 38 19.59 -2.96 -1.51
CA GLU A 38 20.53 -2.24 -0.65
C GLU A 38 19.79 -1.22 0.22
N ILE A 39 18.93 -0.39 -0.40
CA ILE A 39 18.09 0.58 0.31
C ILE A 39 17.19 -0.15 1.32
N LEU A 40 16.53 -1.23 0.89
CA LEU A 40 15.65 -2.00 1.76
C LEU A 40 16.39 -2.58 2.97
N LYS A 41 17.58 -3.19 2.77
CA LYS A 41 18.41 -3.72 3.86
C LYS A 41 18.86 -2.62 4.83
N ARG A 42 19.25 -1.46 4.30
CA ARG A 42 19.60 -0.28 5.09
C ARG A 42 18.41 0.20 5.92
N ASP A 43 17.23 0.33 5.32
CA ASP A 43 16.00 0.74 6.02
C ASP A 43 15.61 -0.27 7.11
N MET A 44 15.75 -1.58 6.87
CA MET A 44 15.53 -2.63 7.88
C MET A 44 16.46 -2.47 9.10
N GLN A 45 17.74 -2.19 8.87
CA GLN A 45 18.73 -1.99 9.94
C GLN A 45 18.42 -0.72 10.75
N LEU A 46 18.11 0.38 10.07
CA LEU A 46 17.75 1.64 10.73
C LEU A 46 16.45 1.48 11.53
N ALA A 47 15.44 0.81 10.96
CA ALA A 47 14.19 0.57 11.65
C ALA A 47 14.38 -0.23 12.95
N LEU A 48 15.25 -1.25 12.92
CA LEU A 48 15.61 -2.01 14.11
C LEU A 48 16.37 -1.15 15.15
N HIS A 49 17.33 -0.35 14.69
CA HIS A 49 18.17 0.47 15.56
C HIS A 49 17.37 1.58 16.26
N TYR A 50 16.59 2.34 15.49
CA TYR A 50 15.80 3.46 16.00
C TYR A 50 14.46 3.04 16.59
N LYS A 51 14.06 1.77 16.42
CA LYS A 51 12.73 1.25 16.83
C LYS A 51 11.59 2.06 16.22
N ASP A 52 11.78 2.50 14.98
CA ASP A 52 10.84 3.33 14.23
C ASP A 52 10.67 2.80 12.80
N ILE A 53 9.64 3.26 12.10
CA ILE A 53 9.34 2.88 10.73
C ILE A 53 10.17 3.75 9.78
N ILE A 54 11.02 3.11 8.97
CA ILE A 54 11.85 3.79 7.97
C ILE A 54 11.33 3.44 6.59
N ASN A 55 10.85 4.43 5.82
CA ASN A 55 10.35 4.22 4.45
C ASN A 55 9.35 3.05 4.31
N GLY A 56 8.43 2.91 5.26
CA GLY A 56 7.43 1.84 5.28
C GLY A 56 7.94 0.48 5.77
N VAL A 57 9.18 0.40 6.25
CA VAL A 57 9.82 -0.82 6.78
C VAL A 57 9.86 -0.76 8.31
N LYS A 58 9.34 -1.82 8.94
CA LYS A 58 9.31 -1.94 10.42
C LYS A 58 10.58 -2.60 11.00
N GLY A 59 11.33 -3.32 10.18
CA GLY A 59 12.52 -4.05 10.59
C GLY A 59 12.83 -5.23 9.66
N PRO A 60 13.83 -6.05 10.01
CA PRO A 60 14.24 -7.20 9.21
C PRO A 60 13.13 -8.24 9.03
N SER A 61 12.98 -8.76 7.82
CA SER A 61 12.09 -9.89 7.51
C SER A 61 12.87 -11.20 7.51
N ALA A 62 12.28 -12.28 8.04
CA ALA A 62 12.85 -13.62 7.94
C ALA A 62 13.05 -14.07 6.48
N LEU A 63 12.23 -13.55 5.55
CA LEU A 63 12.32 -13.82 4.12
C LEU A 63 13.62 -13.30 3.49
N LEU A 64 14.34 -12.39 4.15
CA LEU A 64 15.65 -11.91 3.68
C LEU A 64 16.68 -13.05 3.55
N ASN A 65 16.48 -14.14 4.32
CA ASN A 65 17.37 -15.30 4.31
C ASN A 65 17.01 -16.34 3.24
N LEU A 66 15.89 -16.16 2.54
CA LEU A 66 15.45 -17.12 1.52
C LEU A 66 16.26 -16.92 0.23
N LYS A 67 17.08 -17.92 -0.11
CA LYS A 67 17.89 -17.89 -1.34
C LYS A 67 17.00 -17.80 -2.57
N GLY A 68 17.33 -16.88 -3.49
CA GLY A 68 16.60 -16.67 -4.73
C GLY A 68 15.38 -15.76 -4.61
N LEU A 69 15.03 -15.29 -3.40
CA LEU A 69 13.98 -14.29 -3.22
C LEU A 69 14.60 -12.91 -3.02
N ASP A 70 14.30 -12.00 -3.94
CA ASP A 70 14.55 -10.57 -3.76
C ASP A 70 13.29 -9.90 -3.21
N LEU A 71 13.41 -9.20 -2.09
CA LEU A 71 12.24 -8.61 -1.41
C LEU A 71 11.71 -7.35 -2.10
N VAL A 72 12.43 -6.79 -3.06
CA VAL A 72 11.98 -5.66 -3.88
C VAL A 72 11.42 -6.17 -5.20
N SER A 73 12.24 -6.88 -6.00
CA SER A 73 11.88 -7.31 -7.35
C SER A 73 11.05 -8.61 -7.37
N GLY A 74 11.10 -9.41 -6.31
CA GLY A 74 10.30 -10.64 -6.18
C GLY A 74 8.86 -10.42 -5.72
N GLN A 75 8.46 -9.17 -5.48
CA GLN A 75 7.07 -8.84 -5.16
C GLN A 75 6.23 -8.84 -6.43
N SER A 76 4.99 -9.32 -6.34
CA SER A 76 3.99 -9.25 -7.40
C SER A 76 2.82 -8.37 -6.96
N VAL A 77 2.07 -7.84 -7.93
CA VAL A 77 0.75 -7.26 -7.63
C VAL A 77 -0.16 -8.40 -7.20
N GLU A 78 -0.60 -8.36 -5.94
CA GLU A 78 -1.39 -9.45 -5.38
C GLU A 78 -2.86 -9.31 -5.81
N TYR A 79 -3.30 -10.21 -6.68
CA TYR A 79 -4.62 -10.15 -7.31
C TYR A 79 -5.77 -10.28 -6.30
N MET A 80 -5.64 -11.17 -5.31
CA MET A 80 -6.75 -11.48 -4.41
C MET A 80 -7.10 -10.31 -3.50
N HIS A 81 -6.11 -9.73 -2.81
CA HIS A 81 -6.29 -8.69 -1.81
C HIS A 81 -6.26 -7.29 -2.41
N CYS A 82 -5.46 -7.03 -3.46
CA CYS A 82 -5.46 -5.72 -4.12
C CYS A 82 -6.68 -5.54 -5.01
N VAL A 83 -7.00 -6.54 -5.86
CA VAL A 83 -8.05 -6.41 -6.88
C VAL A 83 -9.39 -6.88 -6.34
N LEU A 84 -9.50 -8.14 -5.90
CA LEU A 84 -10.80 -8.70 -5.53
C LEU A 84 -11.32 -8.16 -4.19
N GLN A 85 -10.58 -8.37 -3.09
CA GLN A 85 -10.97 -7.89 -1.76
C GLN A 85 -10.65 -6.40 -1.54
N GLY A 86 -9.85 -5.79 -2.41
CA GLY A 86 -9.56 -4.36 -2.40
C GLY A 86 -10.54 -3.60 -3.28
N VAL A 87 -10.18 -3.40 -4.55
CA VAL A 87 -10.92 -2.52 -5.48
C VAL A 87 -12.32 -3.03 -5.77
N ALA A 88 -12.50 -4.30 -6.15
CA ALA A 88 -13.80 -4.83 -6.55
C ALA A 88 -14.78 -4.81 -5.36
N LYS A 89 -14.33 -5.23 -4.17
CA LYS A 89 -15.11 -5.09 -2.93
C LYS A 89 -15.47 -3.62 -2.67
N GLN A 90 -14.50 -2.70 -2.69
CA GLN A 90 -14.75 -1.28 -2.39
C GLN A 90 -15.77 -0.67 -3.37
N LEU A 91 -15.64 -0.92 -4.67
CA LEU A 91 -16.59 -0.44 -5.67
C LEU A 91 -17.99 -1.03 -5.46
N THR A 92 -18.05 -2.34 -5.19
CA THR A 92 -19.33 -3.05 -4.95
C THR A 92 -20.04 -2.49 -3.72
N GLU A 93 -19.32 -2.34 -2.60
CA GLU A 93 -19.86 -1.74 -1.37
C GLU A 93 -20.26 -0.28 -1.60
N THR A 94 -19.47 0.50 -2.33
CA THR A 94 -19.76 1.92 -2.61
C THR A 94 -21.05 2.07 -3.42
N ILE A 95 -21.24 1.25 -4.45
CA ILE A 95 -22.36 1.38 -5.40
C ILE A 95 -23.65 0.72 -4.88
N LEU A 96 -23.55 -0.36 -4.08
CA LEU A 96 -24.71 -1.12 -3.60
C LEU A 96 -25.14 -0.77 -2.16
N SER A 97 -24.30 -0.13 -1.35
CA SER A 97 -24.66 0.21 0.03
C SER A 97 -25.75 1.28 0.08
N SER A 98 -26.86 0.98 0.79
CA SER A 98 -27.96 1.93 1.01
C SER A 98 -27.54 3.16 1.82
N SER A 99 -26.39 3.12 2.50
CA SER A 99 -25.79 4.32 3.13
C SER A 99 -25.49 5.42 2.12
N ASN A 100 -25.32 5.08 0.84
CA ASN A 100 -25.00 6.00 -0.24
C ASN A 100 -26.24 6.32 -1.09
N SER A 101 -27.46 6.09 -0.59
CA SER A 101 -28.71 6.26 -1.37
C SER A 101 -28.92 7.67 -1.96
N HIS A 102 -28.34 8.69 -1.33
CA HIS A 102 -28.36 10.08 -1.80
C HIS A 102 -27.27 10.42 -2.83
N GLU A 103 -26.33 9.50 -3.06
CA GLU A 103 -25.21 9.72 -3.96
C GLU A 103 -25.56 9.35 -5.41
N ARG A 104 -25.03 10.12 -6.37
CA ARG A 104 -25.32 9.93 -7.80
C ARG A 104 -24.87 8.58 -8.36
N PHE A 105 -23.88 7.95 -7.72
CA PHE A 105 -23.31 6.68 -8.16
C PHE A 105 -24.03 5.46 -7.57
N TYR A 106 -25.01 5.65 -6.68
CA TYR A 106 -25.77 4.55 -6.10
C TYR A 106 -26.79 3.99 -7.10
N VAL A 107 -26.80 2.67 -7.30
CA VAL A 107 -27.62 2.00 -8.33
C VAL A 107 -28.91 1.39 -7.81
N GLY A 108 -29.17 1.43 -6.50
CA GLY A 108 -30.39 0.86 -5.91
C GLY A 108 -31.61 1.79 -5.98
N ASN A 109 -31.47 3.00 -6.50
CA ASN A 109 -32.61 3.90 -6.70
C ASN A 109 -33.47 3.37 -7.86
N VAL A 110 -34.75 3.13 -7.59
CA VAL A 110 -35.72 2.79 -8.62
C VAL A 110 -35.93 4.04 -9.50
N ALA A 111 -35.80 3.88 -10.82
CA ALA A 111 -36.03 4.95 -11.79
C ALA A 111 -37.47 5.48 -11.76
#